data_AF-W4MA04-F1
#
_entry.id   AF-W4MA04-F1
#
_cell.length_a   1.000
_cell.length_b   1.000
_cell.length_c   1.000
_cell.angle_alpha   90.00
_cell.angle_beta   90.00
_cell.angle_gamma   90.00
#
_symmetry.space_group_name_H-M   'P 1'
#
loop_
_entity.id
_entity.type
_entity.pdbx_description
1 polymer ?
#
loop_
_entity_poly.entity_id
_entity_poly.type
_entity_poly.pdbx_seq_one_letter_code
_entity_poly.pdbx_strand_id
1 'polypeptide(L)' 'MQQYHDAPMDLADASLVAAAEQLRLRRIFSLDRHFHAYRIDGKDSFDVNP' A
#
# COMPACT_ATOMS: atom_id res chain seq x y z
N MET A 1 11.67 1.69 -2.92
CA MET A 1 10.75 2.79 -2.54
C MET A 1 11.17 4.12 -3.18
N GLN A 2 11.32 4.18 -4.49
CA GLN A 2 11.60 5.45 -5.19
C GLN A 2 10.31 6.05 -5.79
N GLN A 3 9.31 5.19 -6.01
CA GLN A 3 8.03 5.49 -6.68
C GLN A 3 7.09 6.40 -5.89
N TYR A 4 7.24 6.49 -4.56
CA TYR A 4 6.39 7.31 -3.68
C TYR A 4 7.20 8.35 -2.89
N HIS A 5 8.39 8.71 -3.37
CA HIS A 5 9.26 9.66 -2.67
C HIS A 5 8.59 11.02 -2.42
N ASP A 6 7.71 11.44 -3.34
CA ASP A 6 6.98 12.71 -3.25
C ASP A 6 5.59 12.58 -2.60
N ALA A 7 5.21 11.36 -2.20
CA ALA A 7 4.01 11.06 -1.43
C ALA A 7 4.38 10.78 0.03
N PRO A 8 3.47 11.03 0.99
CA PRO A 8 3.73 10.73 2.40
C PRO A 8 3.68 9.22 2.65
N MET A 9 4.74 8.49 2.29
CA MET A 9 4.89 7.07 2.59
C MET A 9 5.85 6.89 3.75
N ASP A 10 5.35 6.36 4.87
CA ASP A 10 6.15 6.00 6.02
C ASP A 10 6.60 4.52 6.00
N LEU A 11 7.36 4.09 7.01
CA LEU A 11 7.84 2.71 7.11
C LEU A 11 6.71 1.69 7.31
N ALA A 12 5.63 2.08 7.98
CA ALA A 12 4.50 1.18 8.22
C ALA A 12 3.74 0.91 6.92
N ASP A 13 3.44 1.97 6.17
CA ASP A 13 2.87 1.90 4.83
C ASP A 13 3.73 1.04 3.92
N ALA A 14 5.03 1.30 3.93
CA ALA A 14 6.01 0.57 3.14
C ALA A 14 5.99 -0.94 3.41
N SER A 15 5.93 -1.29 4.69
CA SER A 15 5.92 -2.68 5.16
C SER A 15 4.63 -3.38 4.74
N LEU A 16 3.48 -2.70 4.81
CA LEU A 16 2.20 -3.23 4.37
C LEU A 16 2.14 -3.46 2.87
N VAL A 17 2.65 -2.53 2.06
CA VAL A 17 2.74 -2.69 0.60
C VAL A 17 3.61 -3.89 0.25
N ALA A 18 4.82 -3.98 0.82
CA ALA A 18 5.73 -5.09 0.56
C ALA A 18 5.15 -6.45 0.99
N ALA A 19 4.47 -6.51 2.14
CA ALA A 19 3.81 -7.72 2.61
C ALA A 19 2.65 -8.13 1.69
N ALA A 20 1.84 -7.18 1.23
CA ALA A 20 0.73 -7.44 0.33
C ALA A 20 1.21 -7.98 -1.03
N GLU A 21 2.27 -7.42 -1.59
CA GLU A 21 2.92 -7.91 -2.83
C GLU A 21 3.47 -9.33 -2.64
N GLN A 22 4.23 -9.56 -1.55
CA GLN A 22 4.84 -10.87 -1.28
C GLN A 22 3.78 -11.96 -1.05
N LEU A 23 2.66 -11.62 -0.39
CA LEU A 23 1.58 -12.55 -0.07
C LEU A 23 0.49 -12.61 -1.15
N ARG A 24 0.60 -11.80 -2.21
CA ARG A 24 -0.43 -11.63 -3.26
C ARG A 24 -1.80 -11.28 -2.71
N LEU A 25 -1.84 -10.41 -1.70
CA LEU A 25 -3.06 -9.92 -1.08
C LEU A 25 -3.40 -8.54 -1.63
N ARG A 26 -4.68 -8.33 -1.95
CA ARG A 26 -5.21 -7.01 -2.33
C ARG A 26 -5.96 -6.31 -1.21
N ARG A 27 -6.43 -7.08 -0.23
CA ARG A 27 -7.20 -6.59 0.90
C ARG A 27 -6.30 -6.33 2.07
N ILE A 28 -6.40 -5.12 2.62
CA ILE A 28 -5.70 -4.73 3.83
C ILE A 28 -6.70 -4.15 4.82
N PHE A 29 -6.32 -4.20 6.09
CA PHE A 29 -7.03 -3.53 7.17
C PHE A 29 -6.29 -2.24 7.51
N SER A 30 -6.92 -1.09 7.28
CA SER A 30 -6.36 0.21 7.64
C SER A 30 -7.46 1.26 7.71
N LEU A 31 -7.27 2.26 8.58
CA LEU A 31 -8.08 3.47 8.63
C LEU A 31 -7.45 4.61 7.82
N ASP A 32 -6.24 4.42 7.32
CA ASP A 32 -5.54 5.44 6.56
C ASP A 32 -5.99 5.46 5.10
N ARG A 33 -6.42 6.64 4.66
CA ARG A 33 -6.90 6.93 3.31
C ARG A 33 -5.76 7.01 2.29
N HIS A 34 -4.50 7.17 2.73
CA HIS A 34 -3.33 7.22 1.84
C HIS A 34 -3.14 5.94 1.03
N PHE A 35 -3.60 4.79 1.53
CA PHE A 35 -3.50 3.52 0.81
C PHE A 35 -4.24 3.48 -0.54
N HIS A 36 -5.19 4.38 -0.78
CA HIS A 36 -5.83 4.50 -2.09
C HIS A 36 -4.89 5.06 -3.19
N ALA A 37 -3.82 5.77 -2.80
CA ALA A 37 -2.81 6.28 -3.72
C ALA A 37 -1.75 5.22 -4.08
N TYR A 38 -1.54 4.24 -3.20
CA TYR A 38 -0.59 3.17 -3.44
C TYR A 38 -1.14 2.10 -4.39
N ARG A 39 -0.23 1.42 -5.06
CA ARG A 39 -0.50 0.37 -6.05
C ARG A 39 0.36 -0.86 -5.78
N ILE A 40 -0.31 -2.01 -5.71
CA ILE A 40 0.30 -3.34 -5.63
C ILE A 40 0.92 -3.65 -7.00
N ASP A 41 2.19 -4.03 -7.01
CA ASP A 41 2.98 -4.29 -8.22
C ASP A 41 2.95 -3.12 -9.22
N GLY A 42 2.68 -1.89 -8.73
CA GLY A 42 2.51 -0.70 -9.55
C GLY A 42 1.25 -0.69 -10.44
N LYS A 43 0.31 -1.62 -10.25
CA LYS A 43 -0.88 -1.78 -11.12
C LYS A 43 -2.20 -1.69 -10.37
N ASP A 44 -2.34 -2.46 -9.30
CA ASP A 44 -3.62 -2.69 -8.66
C ASP A 44 -3.82 -1.83 -7.42
N SER A 45 -5.02 -1.25 -7.26
CA SER A 45 -5.40 -0.53 -6.04
C SER A 45 -5.67 -1.50 -4.88
N PHE A 46 -5.37 -1.05 -3.66
CA PHE A 46 -5.75 -1.75 -2.42
C PHE A 46 -7.27 -1.73 -2.18
N ASP A 47 -7.81 -2.84 -1.68
CA ASP A 47 -9.13 -2.97 -1.07
C ASP A 47 -9.00 -2.71 0.45
N VAL A 48 -9.23 -1.47 0.86
CA VAL A 48 -9.04 -1.02 2.23
C VAL A 48 -10.34 -1.18 3.00
N ASN A 49 -10.33 -2.00 4.05
CA ASN A 49 -11.47 -2.20 4.93
C ASN A 49 -11.11 -1.80 6.37
N PRO A 50 -12.03 -1.16 7.11
CA PRO A 50 -11.89 -0.89 8.54
C PRO A 50 -12.28 -2.09 9.41
#